data_AF-A0AAW7X4L2-F1
#
_entry.id   AF-A0AAW7X4L2-F1
#
_cell.length_a   1.000
_cell.length_b   1.000
_cell.length_c   1.000
_cell.angle_alpha   90.00
_cell.angle_beta   90.00
_cell.angle_gamma   90.00
#
_symmetry.space_group_name_H-M   'P 1'
#
loop_
_entity.id
_entity.type
_entity.pdbx_description
1 polymer ?
#
loop_
_entity_poly.entity_id
_entity_poly.type
_entity_poly.pdbx_seq_one_letter_code
_entity_poly.pdbx_strand_id
1 'polypeptide(L)'
;MKNLDTKFPKRALSVLMASATTLALIGCGGTGQDDQTPSTSSTQFSGVAIDGALARATVYLDSNNNATRDPWEDYAFTDNDGYYSYNPKTNTDYCASSAPASEKIYCLKSSRSFSNVVVRVDGGYDLLTGEPFLGQMSRRVELEESTSSVDSVVSPLTTLLTNVESSNDRSNLLNALRISENDLDINYLDSDGMGSVNSGLLNTALKVHKTVTILSDRLNDNYEELGDEVGTMNDPSSEVYRNLAQELTASSNTGLDNILQDTQALTRIMDNSERVLRDLYQQKELNLPEDLGSSESPNQLSRVVNIASNIPNIVNRLIDPISTIDTSGAQGSARALETFVIKSVNEGRNDDPSIDNAVDFFTNEANTTLVDALTSALSGERGDLSALVSNDFSGSDFDSEEEINQASRLDDSAQPLSLLAGRTLKVSELDLGSAPNNLKDSEVEFYFTGDTDAISGQFTSCVKFIDGASTDGTLGEGNSRGELVNGYWSMLGASSDNRSSFSVLLTIEFLGATYQAILKPNGTATIANTEYERIRFDFDGEIKNWYSVDGLTTTEVAPTSNTDCETRLPSRVGI
;
A
#
# COMPACT_ATOMS: atom_id res chain seq x y z
N MET A 1 13.71 -10.97 -2.17
CA MET A 1 12.75 -9.86 -2.29
C MET A 1 13.41 -8.82 -3.17
N LYS A 2 12.76 -8.50 -4.29
CA LYS A 2 13.18 -7.41 -5.17
C LYS A 2 13.09 -6.14 -4.33
N ASN A 3 14.11 -5.28 -4.41
CA ASN A 3 14.01 -3.93 -3.86
C ASN A 3 12.82 -3.30 -4.57
N LEU A 4 11.71 -3.11 -3.86
CA LEU A 4 10.65 -2.22 -4.29
C LEU A 4 11.28 -0.83 -4.17
N ASP A 5 11.95 -0.42 -5.25
CA ASP A 5 12.60 0.87 -5.38
C ASP A 5 11.55 1.99 -5.45
N THR A 6 10.61 2.05 -4.50
CA THR A 6 10.02 3.32 -4.08
C THR A 6 11.08 4.03 -3.27
N LYS A 7 12.18 4.41 -3.93
CA LYS A 7 13.22 5.22 -3.31
C LYS A 7 12.51 6.41 -2.67
N PHE A 8 12.95 6.86 -1.50
CA PHE A 8 12.79 8.26 -1.11
C PHE A 8 12.95 9.07 -2.40
N PRO A 9 11.93 9.83 -2.86
CA PRO A 9 12.10 10.61 -4.06
C PRO A 9 13.38 11.38 -3.81
N LYS A 10 14.38 11.21 -4.68
CA LYS A 10 15.73 11.80 -4.53
C LYS A 10 15.68 13.32 -4.34
N ARG A 11 14.48 13.91 -4.41
CA ARG A 11 14.10 15.30 -4.31
C ARG A 11 13.30 15.71 -3.06
N ALA A 12 13.03 14.83 -2.09
CA ALA A 12 12.50 15.27 -0.78
C ALA A 12 13.41 16.33 -0.12
N LEU A 13 14.69 16.37 -0.51
CA LEU A 13 15.66 17.39 -0.07
C LEU A 13 15.72 18.65 -0.95
N SER A 14 15.17 18.65 -2.18
CA SER A 14 15.38 19.75 -3.15
C SER A 14 14.13 20.58 -3.51
N VAL A 15 12.95 20.27 -2.97
CA VAL A 15 11.71 21.03 -3.29
C VAL A 15 11.38 22.17 -2.28
N LEU A 16 12.10 22.31 -1.15
CA LEU A 16 11.80 23.35 -0.15
C LEU A 16 12.72 24.58 -0.14
N MET A 17 13.71 24.69 -1.05
CA MET A 17 14.63 25.85 -1.11
C MET A 17 14.27 26.96 -2.11
N ALA A 18 13.01 27.06 -2.55
CA ALA A 18 12.54 28.18 -3.39
C ALA A 18 11.43 29.05 -2.76
N SER A 19 11.13 28.88 -1.47
CA SER A 19 10.10 29.67 -0.77
C SER A 19 10.60 30.27 0.54
N ALA A 20 11.73 30.95 0.49
CA ALA A 20 12.19 31.85 1.54
C ALA A 20 12.69 33.18 0.95
N THR A 21 11.84 33.85 0.18
CA THR A 21 11.92 35.31 0.04
C THR A 21 10.67 35.90 0.65
N THR A 22 10.81 36.38 1.90
CA THR A 22 9.94 37.40 2.49
C THR A 22 10.07 38.68 1.65
N LEU A 23 9.39 38.72 0.51
CA LEU A 23 9.03 39.97 -0.14
C LEU A 23 7.89 40.58 0.67
N ALA A 24 8.26 41.54 1.51
CA ALA A 24 7.33 42.50 2.08
C ALA A 24 6.61 43.24 0.93
N LEU A 25 5.46 42.71 0.51
CA LEU A 25 4.50 43.41 -0.31
C LEU A 25 3.83 44.46 0.57
N ILE A 26 4.42 45.66 0.53
CA ILE A 26 3.80 46.88 1.04
C ILE A 26 2.48 47.04 0.27
N GLY A 27 1.39 47.04 1.02
CA GLY A 27 0.04 47.18 0.49
C GLY A 27 -0.11 48.42 -0.37
N CYS A 28 -0.59 48.21 -1.59
CA CYS A 28 -1.27 49.26 -2.35
C CYS A 28 -2.75 49.16 -2.00
N GLY A 29 -3.24 50.11 -1.22
CA GLY A 29 -4.66 50.23 -0.90
C GLY A 29 -5.47 50.53 -2.16
N GLY A 30 -6.31 49.58 -2.56
CA GLY A 30 -7.44 49.80 -3.45
C GLY A 30 -8.72 49.72 -2.64
N THR A 31 -9.31 50.87 -2.31
CA THR A 31 -10.66 50.96 -1.75
C THR A 31 -11.67 50.82 -2.88
N GLY A 32 -12.46 49.75 -2.88
CA GLY A 32 -13.59 49.63 -3.80
C GLY A 32 -14.22 48.24 -3.88
N GLN A 33 -15.33 48.09 -3.14
CA GLN A 33 -16.48 47.21 -3.42
C GLN A 33 -16.22 45.74 -3.77
N ASP A 34 -16.43 44.86 -2.79
CA ASP A 34 -17.63 44.01 -2.76
C ASP A 34 -17.78 43.36 -1.37
N ASP A 35 -18.83 43.75 -0.65
CA ASP A 35 -19.31 43.06 0.57
C ASP A 35 -19.95 41.72 0.16
N GLN A 36 -19.13 40.76 -0.26
CA GLN A 36 -19.52 39.36 -0.24
C GLN A 36 -18.87 38.72 0.98
N THR A 37 -19.69 38.32 1.95
CA THR A 37 -19.32 37.29 2.93
C THR A 37 -18.57 36.18 2.19
N PRO A 38 -17.32 35.84 2.59
CA PRO A 38 -16.61 34.73 1.98
C PRO A 38 -17.51 33.51 2.01
N SER A 39 -17.71 32.85 0.86
CA SER A 39 -18.45 31.59 0.82
C SER A 39 -17.72 30.58 1.70
N THR A 40 -18.25 30.32 2.90
CA THR A 40 -17.71 29.38 3.89
C THR A 40 -18.12 27.93 3.62
N SER A 41 -18.62 27.60 2.43
CA SER A 41 -19.05 26.25 2.09
C SER A 41 -17.82 25.41 1.73
N SER A 42 -17.39 24.60 2.69
CA SER A 42 -16.43 23.52 2.47
C SER A 42 -17.17 22.19 2.34
N THR A 43 -16.77 21.33 1.42
CA THR A 43 -17.32 19.98 1.25
C THR A 43 -16.41 18.97 1.95
N GLN A 44 -17.00 18.14 2.79
CA GLN A 44 -16.35 16.98 3.40
C GLN A 44 -16.51 15.76 2.48
N PHE A 45 -15.41 15.05 2.23
CA PHE A 45 -15.42 13.80 1.48
C PHE A 45 -15.14 12.69 2.47
N SER A 46 -16.16 11.92 2.81
CA SER A 46 -16.06 10.74 3.67
C SER A 46 -16.11 9.47 2.82
N GLY A 47 -15.61 8.38 3.40
CA GLY A 47 -15.67 7.10 2.73
C GLY A 47 -14.77 6.04 3.34
N VAL A 48 -14.69 4.92 2.62
CA VAL A 48 -13.81 3.79 2.93
C VAL A 48 -13.04 3.38 1.68
N ALA A 49 -11.76 3.06 1.85
CA ALA A 49 -10.93 2.45 0.82
C ALA A 49 -10.83 0.94 1.05
N ILE A 50 -11.17 0.13 0.05
CA ILE A 50 -11.32 -1.32 0.21
C ILE A 50 -10.77 -2.10 -0.98
N ASP A 51 -9.67 -2.84 -0.77
CA ASP A 51 -9.25 -4.05 -1.51
C ASP A 51 -9.44 -5.25 -0.57
N GLY A 52 -8.53 -5.48 0.38
CA GLY A 52 -8.89 -5.52 1.80
C GLY A 52 -8.96 -4.09 2.34
N ALA A 53 -9.76 -3.77 3.37
CA ALA A 53 -9.82 -2.39 3.90
C ALA A 53 -8.39 -1.81 4.03
N LEU A 54 -8.14 -0.60 3.56
CA LEU A 54 -6.77 -0.07 3.43
C LEU A 54 -6.47 0.90 4.56
N ALA A 55 -5.61 0.52 5.50
CA ALA A 55 -5.16 1.44 6.56
C ALA A 55 -3.98 2.30 6.10
N ARG A 56 -3.94 3.56 6.54
CA ARG A 56 -2.85 4.51 6.24
C ARG A 56 -2.62 4.81 4.75
N ALA A 57 -3.59 4.50 3.90
CA ALA A 57 -3.54 4.89 2.50
C ALA A 57 -3.71 6.41 2.38
N THR A 58 -3.04 7.02 1.41
CA THR A 58 -3.25 8.44 1.08
C THR A 58 -4.52 8.56 0.26
N VAL A 59 -5.44 9.44 0.66
CA VAL A 59 -6.68 9.74 -0.07
C VAL A 59 -6.62 11.19 -0.52
N TYR A 60 -6.84 11.47 -1.81
CA TYR A 60 -6.79 12.83 -2.34
C TYR A 60 -7.83 13.09 -3.42
N LEU A 61 -8.12 14.38 -3.63
CA LEU A 61 -9.00 14.87 -4.68
C LEU A 61 -8.18 15.11 -5.96
N ASP A 62 -8.11 14.10 -6.81
CA ASP A 62 -7.48 14.13 -8.14
C ASP A 62 -8.37 14.93 -9.11
N SER A 63 -8.21 16.25 -9.04
CA SER A 63 -9.06 17.24 -9.68
C SER A 63 -8.84 17.37 -11.18
N ASN A 64 -7.65 16.99 -11.65
CA ASN A 64 -7.30 16.96 -13.07
C ASN A 64 -7.23 15.52 -13.64
N ASN A 65 -7.48 14.49 -12.81
CA ASN A 65 -7.51 13.08 -13.17
C ASN A 65 -6.19 12.60 -13.78
N ASN A 66 -5.05 13.03 -13.23
CA ASN A 66 -3.71 12.70 -13.73
C ASN A 66 -3.02 11.56 -12.97
N ALA A 67 -3.69 10.94 -12.00
CA ALA A 67 -3.19 9.82 -11.20
C ALA A 67 -1.92 10.12 -10.37
N THR A 68 -1.68 11.40 -10.06
CA THR A 68 -0.69 11.82 -9.07
C THR A 68 -1.29 12.90 -8.19
N ARG A 69 -0.81 13.02 -6.96
CA ARG A 69 -1.26 14.08 -6.07
C ARG A 69 -0.51 15.36 -6.39
N ASP A 70 -1.21 16.34 -6.95
CA ASP A 70 -0.62 17.66 -7.16
C ASP A 70 -0.52 18.46 -5.85
N PRO A 71 0.46 19.37 -5.69
CA PRO A 71 0.67 20.11 -4.43
C PRO A 71 -0.54 20.93 -3.95
N TRP A 72 -1.47 21.25 -4.84
CA TRP A 72 -2.66 22.06 -4.55
C TRP A 72 -3.91 21.23 -4.23
N GLU A 73 -3.82 19.90 -4.32
CA GLU A 73 -4.92 18.99 -4.10
C GLU A 73 -5.06 18.63 -2.62
N ASP A 74 -6.30 18.72 -2.14
CA ASP A 74 -6.64 18.36 -0.78
C ASP A 74 -6.47 16.85 -0.61
N TYR A 75 -5.91 16.45 0.53
CA TYR A 75 -5.60 15.06 0.85
C TYR A 75 -5.79 14.77 2.33
N ALA A 76 -5.89 13.49 2.65
CA ALA A 76 -5.95 12.92 3.98
C ALA A 76 -5.33 11.51 3.97
N PHE A 77 -5.38 10.82 5.10
CA PHE A 77 -5.10 9.41 5.20
C PHE A 77 -6.34 8.62 5.59
N THR A 78 -6.34 7.32 5.32
CA THR A 78 -7.28 6.40 5.97
C THR A 78 -6.84 6.03 7.38
N ASP A 79 -7.82 5.80 8.25
CA ASP A 79 -7.61 5.35 9.63
C ASP A 79 -7.24 3.84 9.68
N ASN A 80 -7.31 3.23 10.87
CA ASN A 80 -6.97 1.82 11.07
C ASN A 80 -8.01 0.84 10.55
N ASP A 81 -9.21 1.32 10.19
CA ASP A 81 -10.32 0.54 9.66
C ASP A 81 -10.54 0.79 8.15
N GLY A 82 -9.71 1.66 7.55
CA GLY A 82 -9.78 2.05 6.14
C GLY A 82 -10.71 3.23 5.84
N TYR A 83 -11.25 3.89 6.85
CA TYR A 83 -12.14 5.04 6.69
C TYR A 83 -11.39 6.37 6.68
N TYR A 84 -11.95 7.37 6.00
CA TYR A 84 -11.48 8.75 6.02
C TYR A 84 -12.65 9.72 6.24
N SER A 85 -12.35 10.85 6.86
CA SER A 85 -13.24 11.92 7.36
C SER A 85 -14.27 11.50 8.40
N TYR A 86 -14.94 10.36 8.24
CA TYR A 86 -15.90 9.81 9.19
C TYR A 86 -15.79 8.29 9.26
N ASN A 87 -15.59 7.75 10.47
CA ASN A 87 -15.59 6.31 10.72
C ASN A 87 -16.91 5.89 11.39
N PRO A 88 -17.78 5.11 10.72
CA PRO A 88 -19.05 4.67 11.27
C PRO A 88 -18.92 3.59 12.36
N LYS A 89 -17.82 2.83 12.40
CA LYS A 89 -17.58 1.80 13.42
C LYS A 89 -17.33 2.41 14.80
N THR A 90 -16.58 3.51 14.82
CA THR A 90 -16.25 4.24 16.05
C THR A 90 -17.15 5.46 16.28
N ASN A 91 -17.98 5.82 15.29
CA ASN A 91 -18.79 7.04 15.28
C ASN A 91 -17.93 8.29 15.48
N THR A 92 -16.79 8.36 14.78
CA THR A 92 -15.80 9.44 14.89
C THR A 92 -15.81 10.31 13.64
N ASP A 93 -16.01 11.62 13.82
CA ASP A 93 -15.87 12.63 12.76
C ASP A 93 -14.50 13.32 12.88
N TYR A 94 -13.57 12.93 12.01
CA TYR A 94 -12.21 13.46 11.96
C TYR A 94 -12.15 14.91 11.49
N CYS A 95 -13.20 15.39 10.82
CA CYS A 95 -13.34 16.76 10.37
C CYS A 95 -13.99 17.70 11.39
N ALA A 96 -14.39 17.16 12.56
CA ALA A 96 -14.94 17.96 13.64
C ALA A 96 -13.93 19.01 14.13
N SER A 97 -14.41 20.21 14.47
CA SER A 97 -13.55 21.28 14.98
C SER A 97 -12.79 20.88 16.27
N SER A 98 -13.39 19.98 17.06
CA SER A 98 -12.86 19.43 18.30
C SER A 98 -11.90 18.25 18.12
N ALA A 99 -11.73 17.71 16.90
CA ALA A 99 -10.85 16.57 16.68
C ALA A 99 -9.39 16.94 17.04
N PRO A 100 -8.66 16.05 17.75
CA PRO A 100 -7.24 16.25 18.04
C PRO A 100 -6.40 16.23 16.76
N ALA A 101 -5.19 16.80 16.81
CA ALA A 101 -4.31 16.88 15.65
C ALA A 101 -4.00 15.51 15.03
N SER A 102 -3.83 14.48 15.87
CA SER A 102 -3.59 13.09 15.47
C SER A 102 -4.75 12.44 14.71
N GLU A 103 -5.96 12.99 14.79
CA GLU A 103 -7.14 12.52 14.07
C GLU A 103 -7.42 13.37 12.83
N LYS A 104 -7.07 14.66 12.86
CA LYS A 104 -7.28 15.58 11.73
C LYS A 104 -6.53 15.18 10.46
N ILE A 105 -5.49 14.37 10.57
CA ILE A 105 -4.80 13.79 9.41
C ILE A 105 -5.70 12.87 8.57
N TYR A 106 -6.80 12.37 9.14
CA TYR A 106 -7.79 11.56 8.42
C TYR A 106 -8.93 12.40 7.83
N CYS A 107 -8.94 13.73 7.97
CA CYS A 107 -10.00 14.58 7.44
C CYS A 107 -9.73 15.03 6.00
N LEU A 108 -10.48 14.51 5.03
CA LEU A 108 -10.49 15.00 3.66
C LEU A 108 -11.60 16.04 3.47
N LYS A 109 -11.19 17.29 3.32
CA LYS A 109 -12.11 18.42 3.22
C LYS A 109 -11.58 19.46 2.25
N SER A 110 -12.43 19.88 1.31
CA SER A 110 -12.08 20.93 0.36
C SER A 110 -12.89 22.19 0.55
N SER A 111 -12.24 23.33 0.35
CA SER A 111 -12.90 24.63 0.21
C SER A 111 -13.22 24.98 -1.26
N ARG A 112 -12.79 24.12 -2.20
CA ARG A 112 -13.07 24.27 -3.61
C ARG A 112 -14.41 23.62 -3.93
N SER A 113 -15.14 24.25 -4.84
CA SER A 113 -16.37 23.67 -5.39
C SER A 113 -16.02 22.83 -6.61
N PHE A 114 -16.57 21.63 -6.67
CA PHE A 114 -16.45 20.70 -7.78
C PHE A 114 -17.86 20.31 -8.22
N SER A 115 -18.11 20.21 -9.52
CA SER A 115 -19.30 19.52 -10.04
C SER A 115 -19.07 18.02 -10.14
N ASN A 116 -17.82 17.64 -10.45
CA ASN A 116 -17.33 16.27 -10.36
C ASN A 116 -15.85 16.28 -9.96
N VAL A 117 -15.40 15.21 -9.33
CA VAL A 117 -14.01 15.04 -8.91
C VAL A 117 -13.68 13.56 -8.77
N VAL A 118 -12.43 13.18 -8.97
CA VAL A 118 -11.97 11.82 -8.67
C VAL A 118 -11.40 11.80 -7.26
N VAL A 119 -11.99 10.97 -6.40
CA VAL A 119 -11.37 10.59 -5.13
C VAL A 119 -10.44 9.43 -5.41
N ARG A 120 -9.15 9.59 -5.10
CA ARG A 120 -8.12 8.60 -5.38
C ARG A 120 -7.47 8.15 -4.09
N VAL A 121 -7.14 6.87 -4.03
CA VAL A 121 -6.46 6.20 -2.93
C VAL A 121 -5.16 5.61 -3.44
N ASP A 122 -4.08 5.85 -2.71
CA ASP A 122 -2.72 5.42 -3.06
C ASP A 122 -1.97 4.88 -1.83
N GLY A 123 -1.30 3.75 -2.01
CA GLY A 123 -0.55 3.04 -0.97
C GLY A 123 -1.38 2.57 0.23
N GLY A 124 -0.73 2.45 1.39
CA GLY A 124 -1.32 1.94 2.62
C GLY A 124 -1.11 0.44 2.80
N TYR A 125 -1.80 -0.13 3.78
CA TYR A 125 -1.71 -1.56 4.14
C TYR A 125 -3.08 -2.21 4.05
N ASP A 126 -3.13 -3.31 3.31
CA ASP A 126 -4.32 -4.14 3.20
C ASP A 126 -4.52 -4.92 4.52
N LEU A 127 -5.64 -4.68 5.20
CA LEU A 127 -5.94 -5.31 6.48
C LEU A 127 -6.26 -6.80 6.37
N LEU A 128 -6.70 -7.26 5.20
CA LEU A 128 -7.04 -8.66 4.93
C LEU A 128 -5.76 -9.49 4.72
N THR A 129 -4.77 -8.95 4.02
CA THR A 129 -3.50 -9.65 3.79
C THR A 129 -2.45 -9.33 4.86
N GLY A 130 -2.50 -8.12 5.40
CA GLY A 130 -1.48 -7.52 6.26
C GLY A 130 -0.30 -6.93 5.49
N GLU A 131 -0.28 -6.99 4.16
CA GLU A 131 0.85 -6.54 3.33
C GLU A 131 0.58 -5.14 2.73
N PRO A 132 1.62 -4.44 2.22
CA PRO A 132 1.44 -3.17 1.52
C PRO A 132 0.48 -3.32 0.34
N PHE A 133 -0.35 -2.29 0.14
CA PHE A 133 -1.19 -2.19 -1.04
C PHE A 133 -0.36 -1.74 -2.25
N LEU A 134 -0.52 -2.44 -3.39
CA LEU A 134 0.21 -2.16 -4.63
C LEU A 134 -0.72 -1.66 -5.73
N GLY A 135 -0.53 -0.40 -6.13
CA GLY A 135 -1.30 0.30 -7.15
C GLY A 135 -2.19 1.40 -6.56
N GLN A 136 -3.17 1.84 -7.34
CA GLN A 136 -4.12 2.88 -6.97
C GLN A 136 -5.57 2.46 -7.18
N MET A 137 -6.44 2.97 -6.33
CA MET A 137 -7.89 2.89 -6.52
C MET A 137 -8.50 4.28 -6.67
N SER A 138 -9.63 4.37 -7.34
CA SER A 138 -10.32 5.63 -7.54
C SER A 138 -11.83 5.47 -7.64
N ARG A 139 -12.50 6.60 -7.43
CA ARG A 139 -13.92 6.75 -7.69
C ARG A 139 -14.21 8.17 -8.15
N ARG A 140 -14.91 8.29 -9.27
CA ARG A 140 -15.53 9.55 -9.67
C ARG A 140 -16.76 9.83 -8.81
N VAL A 141 -16.81 11.03 -8.24
CA VAL A 141 -17.90 11.54 -7.42
C VAL A 141 -18.52 12.73 -8.16
N GLU A 142 -19.83 12.66 -8.36
CA GLU A 142 -20.64 13.77 -8.86
C GLU A 142 -21.24 14.53 -7.67
N LEU A 143 -21.20 15.87 -7.73
CA LEU A 143 -21.57 16.75 -6.63
C LEU A 143 -22.68 17.71 -7.05
N GLU A 144 -23.66 17.87 -6.17
CA GLU A 144 -24.68 18.92 -6.31
C GLU A 144 -24.22 20.20 -5.59
N GLU A 145 -24.68 21.38 -6.05
CA GLU A 145 -24.25 22.69 -5.52
C GLU A 145 -24.45 22.86 -4.00
N SER A 146 -25.32 22.06 -3.37
CA SER A 146 -25.61 22.08 -1.93
C SER A 146 -24.96 20.94 -1.12
N THR A 147 -24.12 20.10 -1.72
CA THR A 147 -23.53 18.94 -1.05
C THR A 147 -22.46 19.37 -0.02
N SER A 148 -22.79 19.26 1.26
CA SER A 148 -21.86 19.52 2.37
C SER A 148 -20.98 18.32 2.72
N SER A 149 -21.46 17.11 2.42
CA SER A 149 -20.76 15.86 2.70
C SER A 149 -21.07 14.83 1.62
N VAL A 150 -20.04 14.12 1.16
CA VAL A 150 -20.17 12.92 0.32
C VAL A 150 -19.72 11.72 1.14
N ASP A 151 -20.36 10.57 0.94
CA ASP A 151 -19.85 9.28 1.38
C ASP A 151 -19.58 8.41 0.14
N SER A 152 -18.46 7.68 0.13
CA SER A 152 -18.06 6.89 -1.02
C SER A 152 -17.22 5.67 -0.66
N VAL A 153 -17.49 4.56 -1.32
CA VAL A 153 -16.62 3.38 -1.31
C VAL A 153 -15.64 3.51 -2.48
N VAL A 154 -14.34 3.50 -2.19
CA VAL A 154 -13.27 3.45 -3.21
C VAL A 154 -12.71 2.03 -3.24
N SER A 155 -12.94 1.32 -4.34
CA SER A 155 -12.58 -0.11 -4.49
C SER A 155 -12.07 -0.42 -5.91
N PRO A 156 -11.56 -1.63 -6.17
CA PRO A 156 -11.20 -2.03 -7.54
C PRO A 156 -12.36 -1.91 -8.52
N LEU A 157 -13.60 -2.12 -8.05
CA LEU A 157 -14.81 -2.07 -8.87
C LEU A 157 -15.16 -0.62 -9.26
N THR A 158 -15.05 0.33 -8.33
CA THR A 158 -15.28 1.75 -8.64
C THR A 158 -14.15 2.34 -9.49
N THR A 159 -12.94 1.79 -9.35
CA THR A 159 -11.76 2.20 -10.12
C THR A 159 -11.95 1.93 -11.61
N LEU A 160 -12.43 0.74 -11.97
CA LEU A 160 -12.78 0.36 -13.35
C LEU A 160 -13.76 1.35 -14.00
N LEU A 161 -14.64 1.95 -13.21
CA LEU A 161 -15.70 2.85 -13.69
C LEU A 161 -15.31 4.33 -13.68
N THR A 162 -14.17 4.70 -13.10
CA THR A 162 -13.78 6.11 -12.88
C THR A 162 -13.67 6.93 -14.17
N ASN A 163 -13.24 6.28 -15.26
CA ASN A 163 -13.07 6.89 -16.58
C ASN A 163 -14.17 6.51 -17.59
N VAL A 164 -15.27 5.90 -17.13
CA VAL A 164 -16.37 5.44 -17.99
C VAL A 164 -17.54 6.40 -17.90
N GLU A 165 -17.58 7.37 -18.82
CA GLU A 165 -18.61 8.43 -18.83
C GLU A 165 -19.89 8.04 -19.60
N SER A 166 -19.75 7.22 -20.63
CA SER A 166 -20.87 6.75 -21.46
C SER A 166 -21.78 5.82 -20.65
N SER A 167 -23.08 6.15 -20.54
CA SER A 167 -24.04 5.32 -19.81
C SER A 167 -24.17 3.91 -20.40
N ASN A 168 -23.96 3.76 -21.72
CA ASN A 168 -23.96 2.47 -22.39
C ASN A 168 -22.74 1.63 -21.98
N ASP A 169 -21.56 2.24 -21.98
CA ASP A 169 -20.32 1.56 -21.64
C ASP A 169 -20.28 1.22 -20.15
N ARG A 170 -20.80 2.11 -19.31
CA ARG A 170 -21.05 1.85 -17.89
C ARG A 170 -21.95 0.64 -17.68
N SER A 171 -23.09 0.58 -18.38
CA SER A 171 -23.99 -0.58 -18.29
C SER A 171 -23.33 -1.87 -18.81
N ASN A 172 -22.56 -1.81 -19.90
CA ASN A 172 -21.83 -2.96 -20.42
C ASN A 172 -20.79 -3.47 -19.42
N LEU A 173 -20.06 -2.55 -18.77
CA LEU A 173 -19.05 -2.91 -17.78
C LEU A 173 -19.68 -3.57 -16.55
N LEU A 174 -20.74 -2.99 -16.00
CA LEU A 174 -21.50 -3.58 -14.89
C LEU A 174 -22.03 -4.98 -15.23
N ASN A 175 -22.54 -5.18 -16.45
CA ASN A 175 -22.99 -6.48 -16.93
C ASN A 175 -21.84 -7.49 -17.05
N ALA A 176 -20.67 -7.08 -17.56
CA ALA A 176 -19.50 -7.94 -17.68
C ALA A 176 -18.96 -8.39 -16.31
N LEU A 177 -19.04 -7.50 -15.31
CA LEU A 177 -18.71 -7.76 -13.91
C LEU A 177 -19.81 -8.53 -13.16
N ARG A 178 -21.02 -8.62 -13.73
CA ARG A 178 -22.23 -9.19 -13.10
C ARG A 178 -22.62 -8.50 -11.79
N ILE A 179 -22.45 -7.18 -11.73
CA ILE A 179 -22.83 -6.34 -10.59
C ILE A 179 -23.84 -5.27 -11.04
N SER A 180 -24.44 -4.60 -10.08
CA SER A 180 -25.34 -3.46 -10.25
C SER A 180 -24.68 -2.16 -9.74
N GLU A 181 -25.30 -1.02 -10.04
CA GLU A 181 -24.85 0.27 -9.51
C GLU A 181 -24.78 0.30 -7.99
N ASN A 182 -25.75 -0.30 -7.31
CA ASN A 182 -25.82 -0.31 -5.84
C ASN A 182 -24.66 -1.10 -5.22
N ASP A 183 -24.09 -2.06 -5.95
CA ASP A 183 -22.96 -2.87 -5.45
C ASP A 183 -21.67 -2.06 -5.34
N LEU A 184 -21.57 -0.92 -6.03
CA LEU A 184 -20.43 0.00 -5.96
C LEU A 184 -20.33 0.75 -4.62
N ASP A 185 -21.41 0.75 -3.85
CA ASP A 185 -21.52 1.39 -2.53
C ASP A 185 -21.48 0.39 -1.38
N ILE A 186 -21.23 -0.90 -1.66
CA ILE A 186 -21.14 -1.94 -0.65
C ILE A 186 -19.70 -2.09 -0.17
N ASN A 187 -19.48 -1.95 1.14
CA ASN A 187 -18.30 -2.49 1.80
C ASN A 187 -18.43 -4.03 1.81
N TYR A 188 -17.82 -4.72 0.86
CA TYR A 188 -17.97 -6.17 0.71
C TYR A 188 -17.27 -6.99 1.80
N LEU A 189 -16.56 -6.37 2.74
CA LEU A 189 -16.02 -7.01 3.95
C LEU A 189 -16.88 -6.75 5.20
N ASP A 190 -17.91 -5.91 5.07
CA ASP A 190 -18.82 -5.52 6.15
C ASP A 190 -20.21 -5.16 5.56
N SER A 191 -20.73 -6.06 4.73
CA SER A 191 -21.88 -5.80 3.85
C SER A 191 -23.20 -5.53 4.59
N ASP A 192 -23.28 -5.89 5.87
CA ASP A 192 -24.41 -5.66 6.76
C ASP A 192 -24.08 -4.74 7.95
N GLY A 193 -22.87 -4.19 8.02
CA GLY A 193 -22.38 -3.41 9.16
C GLY A 193 -22.12 -4.23 10.43
N MET A 194 -22.18 -5.56 10.34
CA MET A 194 -21.92 -6.51 11.44
C MET A 194 -20.79 -7.49 11.11
N GLY A 195 -20.03 -7.24 10.05
CA GLY A 195 -18.88 -8.03 9.59
C GLY A 195 -19.20 -9.11 8.57
N SER A 196 -20.38 -9.13 7.94
CA SER A 196 -20.69 -10.12 6.89
C SER A 196 -19.92 -9.84 5.60
N VAL A 197 -19.25 -10.86 5.06
CA VAL A 197 -18.51 -10.76 3.79
C VAL A 197 -19.42 -11.08 2.60
N ASN A 198 -19.41 -10.20 1.58
CA ASN A 198 -20.01 -10.48 0.28
C ASN A 198 -18.95 -11.15 -0.62
N SER A 199 -18.98 -12.49 -0.65
CA SER A 199 -18.02 -13.31 -1.40
C SER A 199 -17.99 -13.03 -2.90
N GLY A 200 -19.14 -12.74 -3.52
CA GLY A 200 -19.25 -12.42 -4.94
C GLY A 200 -18.53 -11.12 -5.31
N LEU A 201 -18.75 -10.06 -4.53
CA LEU A 201 -18.06 -8.77 -4.73
C LEU A 201 -16.58 -8.86 -4.40
N LEU A 202 -16.21 -9.54 -3.31
CA LEU A 202 -14.82 -9.78 -2.94
C LEU A 202 -14.06 -10.56 -4.03
N ASN A 203 -14.64 -11.66 -4.53
CA ASN A 203 -14.07 -12.44 -5.63
C ASN A 203 -13.84 -11.57 -6.88
N THR A 204 -14.84 -10.76 -7.26
CA THR A 204 -14.75 -9.87 -8.42
C THR A 204 -13.68 -8.80 -8.22
N ALA A 205 -13.63 -8.17 -7.04
CA ALA A 205 -12.66 -7.14 -6.71
C ALA A 205 -11.21 -7.68 -6.75
N LEU A 206 -10.96 -8.85 -6.14
CA LEU A 206 -9.65 -9.48 -6.12
C LEU A 206 -9.18 -9.91 -7.52
N LYS A 207 -10.08 -10.46 -8.35
CA LYS A 207 -9.74 -10.77 -9.76
C LYS A 207 -9.26 -9.55 -10.51
N VAL A 208 -10.02 -8.45 -10.41
CA VAL A 208 -9.68 -7.20 -11.08
C VAL A 208 -8.34 -6.67 -10.55
N HIS A 209 -8.25 -6.46 -9.23
CA HIS A 209 -7.11 -5.78 -8.66
C HIS A 209 -5.83 -6.59 -8.78
N LYS A 210 -5.82 -7.88 -8.42
CA LYS A 210 -4.60 -8.69 -8.45
C LYS A 210 -4.09 -8.94 -9.88
N THR A 211 -4.99 -9.01 -10.88
CA THR A 211 -4.55 -8.96 -12.28
C THR A 211 -3.93 -7.60 -12.63
N VAL A 212 -4.57 -6.48 -12.26
CA VAL A 212 -4.01 -5.14 -12.49
C VAL A 212 -2.63 -4.99 -11.82
N THR A 213 -2.48 -5.40 -10.56
CA THR A 213 -1.21 -5.34 -9.82
C THR A 213 -0.09 -6.02 -10.59
N ILE A 214 -0.26 -7.29 -10.98
CA ILE A 214 0.76 -8.06 -11.72
C ILE A 214 1.11 -7.40 -13.07
N LEU A 215 0.12 -6.93 -13.82
CA LEU A 215 0.37 -6.28 -15.12
C LEU A 215 1.05 -4.92 -14.95
N SER A 216 0.61 -4.13 -13.96
CA SER A 216 1.14 -2.79 -13.68
C SER A 216 2.57 -2.84 -13.17
N ASP A 217 2.93 -3.85 -12.38
CA ASP A 217 4.29 -4.05 -11.87
C ASP A 217 5.30 -4.19 -13.02
N ARG A 218 4.96 -4.95 -14.07
CA ARG A 218 5.84 -5.08 -15.24
C ARG A 218 6.07 -3.77 -15.98
N LEU A 219 5.07 -2.89 -16.01
CA LEU A 219 5.23 -1.54 -16.56
C LEU A 219 6.10 -0.70 -15.62
N ASN A 220 5.81 -0.73 -14.32
CA ASN A 220 6.56 0.04 -13.33
C ASN A 220 8.06 -0.31 -13.32
N ASP A 221 8.39 -1.60 -13.44
CA ASP A 221 9.76 -2.12 -13.60
C ASP A 221 10.54 -1.52 -14.78
N ASN A 222 9.84 -1.13 -15.85
CA ASN A 222 10.46 -0.63 -17.08
C ASN A 222 10.48 0.91 -17.14
N TYR A 223 9.56 1.56 -16.43
CA TYR A 223 9.38 3.02 -16.41
C TYR A 223 9.72 3.57 -15.02
N GLU A 224 11.03 3.65 -14.71
CA GLU A 224 11.57 3.93 -13.36
C GLU A 224 11.37 5.39 -12.87
N GLU A 225 11.02 6.33 -13.74
CA GLU A 225 10.84 7.75 -13.42
C GLU A 225 9.40 8.15 -13.03
N LEU A 226 8.47 7.18 -13.01
CA LEU A 226 7.11 7.40 -12.49
C LEU A 226 7.16 7.77 -11.00
N GLY A 227 6.28 8.67 -10.56
CA GLY A 227 6.26 9.24 -9.21
C GLY A 227 7.44 10.17 -8.83
N ASP A 228 8.60 10.04 -9.50
CA ASP A 228 9.81 10.80 -9.19
C ASP A 228 9.86 12.17 -9.89
N GLU A 229 9.20 12.30 -11.05
CA GLU A 229 9.18 13.53 -11.84
C GLU A 229 7.83 14.27 -11.74
N VAL A 230 7.89 15.60 -11.67
CA VAL A 230 6.68 16.40 -11.44
C VAL A 230 5.68 16.22 -12.58
N GLY A 231 4.48 15.79 -12.21
CA GLY A 231 3.37 15.55 -13.13
C GLY A 231 3.55 14.31 -14.01
N THR A 232 4.36 13.34 -13.61
CA THR A 232 4.15 11.94 -13.98
C THR A 232 3.15 11.31 -13.01
N MET A 233 2.41 10.29 -13.45
CA MET A 233 1.59 9.48 -12.53
C MET A 233 2.47 8.78 -11.49
N ASN A 234 1.90 8.42 -10.34
CA ASN A 234 2.65 7.72 -9.29
C ASN A 234 2.97 6.28 -9.68
N ASP A 235 2.03 5.60 -10.34
CA ASP A 235 2.21 4.23 -10.83
C ASP A 235 1.28 3.97 -12.04
N PRO A 236 1.54 2.92 -12.84
CA PRO A 236 0.82 2.67 -14.09
C PRO A 236 -0.53 1.95 -13.92
N SER A 237 -0.92 1.53 -12.70
CA SER A 237 -2.16 0.77 -12.47
C SER A 237 -3.41 1.51 -12.95
N SER A 238 -3.44 2.84 -12.82
CA SER A 238 -4.56 3.67 -13.28
C SER A 238 -4.82 3.53 -14.79
N GLU A 239 -3.76 3.38 -15.60
CA GLU A 239 -3.86 3.15 -17.04
C GLU A 239 -4.23 1.69 -17.35
N VAL A 240 -3.73 0.72 -16.58
CA VAL A 240 -4.14 -0.69 -16.73
C VAL A 240 -5.63 -0.86 -16.42
N TYR A 241 -6.14 -0.25 -15.36
CA TYR A 241 -7.58 -0.20 -15.05
C TYR A 241 -8.39 0.42 -16.20
N ARG A 242 -7.93 1.55 -16.74
CA ARG A 242 -8.60 2.24 -17.85
C ARG A 242 -8.68 1.33 -19.09
N ASN A 243 -7.59 0.67 -19.45
CA ASN A 243 -7.54 -0.19 -20.63
C ASN A 243 -8.31 -1.52 -20.41
N LEU A 244 -8.33 -2.06 -19.18
CA LEU A 244 -9.18 -3.20 -18.83
C LEU A 244 -10.67 -2.85 -18.97
N ALA A 245 -11.09 -1.67 -18.50
CA ALA A 245 -12.46 -1.20 -18.67
C ALA A 245 -12.83 -1.04 -20.17
N GLN A 246 -11.92 -0.53 -21.00
CA GLN A 246 -12.13 -0.44 -22.45
C GLN A 246 -12.29 -1.82 -23.10
N GLU A 247 -11.47 -2.80 -22.73
CA GLU A 247 -11.54 -4.16 -23.26
C GLU A 247 -12.85 -4.87 -22.88
N LEU A 248 -13.30 -4.69 -21.63
CA LEU A 248 -14.58 -5.23 -21.13
C LEU A 248 -15.78 -4.59 -21.82
N THR A 249 -15.74 -3.28 -22.09
CA THR A 249 -16.85 -2.56 -22.73
C THR A 249 -16.94 -2.82 -24.23
N ALA A 250 -15.80 -3.03 -24.91
CA ALA A 250 -15.76 -3.45 -26.30
C ALA A 250 -16.33 -4.87 -26.51
N SER A 251 -16.26 -5.71 -25.48
CA SER A 251 -16.68 -7.12 -25.51
C SER A 251 -18.01 -7.32 -24.80
N SER A 252 -19.08 -6.63 -25.24
CA SER A 252 -20.35 -6.42 -24.51
C SER A 252 -21.15 -7.67 -24.07
N ASN A 253 -20.66 -8.89 -24.30
CA ASN A 253 -21.27 -10.15 -23.83
C ASN A 253 -20.24 -11.12 -23.21
N THR A 254 -18.99 -10.69 -23.07
CA THR A 254 -17.91 -11.49 -22.50
C THR A 254 -17.76 -11.12 -21.03
N GLY A 255 -17.92 -12.11 -20.14
CA GLY A 255 -17.74 -11.88 -18.70
C GLY A 255 -16.28 -11.65 -18.32
N LEU A 256 -16.07 -11.08 -17.13
CA LEU A 256 -14.74 -10.76 -16.59
C LEU A 256 -13.73 -11.91 -16.71
N ASP A 257 -14.08 -13.12 -16.22
CA ASP A 257 -13.17 -14.27 -16.23
C ASP A 257 -12.65 -14.60 -17.63
N ASN A 258 -13.50 -14.49 -18.66
CA ASN A 258 -13.09 -14.78 -20.04
C ASN A 258 -12.10 -13.75 -20.59
N ILE A 259 -12.24 -12.47 -20.23
CA ILE A 259 -11.28 -11.43 -20.63
C ILE A 259 -9.96 -11.60 -19.88
N LEU A 260 -10.04 -11.84 -18.57
CA LEU A 260 -8.84 -11.98 -17.75
C LEU A 260 -8.07 -13.27 -18.06
N GLN A 261 -8.71 -14.32 -18.58
CA GLN A 261 -8.06 -15.56 -19.03
C GLN A 261 -7.56 -15.49 -20.48
N ASP A 262 -7.99 -14.49 -21.26
CA ASP A 262 -7.54 -14.31 -22.65
C ASP A 262 -6.21 -13.55 -22.68
N THR A 263 -5.12 -14.27 -22.89
CA THR A 263 -3.77 -13.69 -22.96
C THR A 263 -3.62 -12.67 -24.10
N GLN A 264 -4.42 -12.77 -25.17
CA GLN A 264 -4.42 -11.77 -26.23
C GLN A 264 -5.13 -10.48 -25.78
N ALA A 265 -6.21 -10.60 -25.02
CA ALA A 265 -6.87 -9.45 -24.40
C ALA A 265 -5.96 -8.76 -23.38
N LEU A 266 -5.31 -9.52 -22.49
CA LEU A 266 -4.34 -8.99 -21.54
C LEU A 266 -3.15 -8.31 -22.25
N THR A 267 -2.66 -8.88 -23.34
CA THR A 267 -1.59 -8.25 -24.14
C THR A 267 -2.05 -6.92 -24.73
N ARG A 268 -3.29 -6.82 -25.26
CA ARG A 268 -3.85 -5.54 -25.74
C ARG A 268 -3.96 -4.50 -24.63
N ILE A 269 -4.38 -4.92 -23.44
CA ILE A 269 -4.47 -4.04 -22.26
C ILE A 269 -3.08 -3.47 -21.92
N MET A 270 -2.06 -4.32 -21.87
CA MET A 270 -0.69 -3.89 -21.57
C MET A 270 -0.10 -3.00 -22.67
N ASP A 271 -0.21 -3.38 -23.94
CA ASP A 271 0.27 -2.62 -25.11
C ASP A 271 -0.35 -1.20 -25.12
N ASN A 272 -1.66 -1.10 -24.91
CA ASN A 272 -2.34 0.19 -24.83
C ASN A 272 -1.92 1.02 -23.62
N SER A 273 -1.71 0.37 -22.46
CA SER A 273 -1.26 1.06 -21.25
C SER A 273 0.17 1.57 -21.41
N GLU A 274 1.08 0.74 -21.93
CA GLU A 274 2.45 1.12 -22.21
C GLU A 274 2.50 2.31 -23.16
N ARG A 275 1.73 2.30 -24.26
CA ARG A 275 1.67 3.41 -25.22
C ARG A 275 1.38 4.75 -24.55
N VAL A 276 0.50 4.81 -23.56
CA VAL A 276 0.23 6.03 -22.78
C VAL A 276 1.46 6.47 -21.99
N LEU A 277 2.17 5.54 -21.36
CA LEU A 277 3.42 5.82 -20.65
C LEU A 277 4.51 6.32 -21.60
N ARG A 278 4.62 5.74 -22.81
CA ARG A 278 5.58 6.21 -23.83
C ARG A 278 5.30 7.64 -24.24
N ASP A 279 4.03 7.97 -24.48
CA ASP A 279 3.60 9.32 -24.84
C ASP A 279 3.90 10.32 -23.71
N LEU A 280 3.66 9.93 -22.45
CA LEU A 280 4.00 10.73 -21.27
C LEU A 280 5.51 10.99 -21.19
N TYR A 281 6.34 9.95 -21.34
CA TYR A 281 7.79 10.05 -21.29
C TYR A 281 8.34 10.98 -22.38
N GLN A 282 7.80 10.86 -23.60
CA GLN A 282 8.16 11.76 -24.70
C GLN A 282 7.74 13.20 -24.41
N GLN A 283 6.52 13.42 -23.91
CA GLN A 283 6.02 14.75 -23.54
C GLN A 283 6.87 15.41 -22.44
N LYS A 284 7.38 14.62 -21.51
CA LYS A 284 8.22 15.06 -20.39
C LYS A 284 9.71 15.10 -20.72
N GLU A 285 10.10 14.75 -21.94
CA GLU A 285 11.50 14.68 -22.38
C GLU A 285 12.35 13.74 -21.50
N LEU A 286 11.75 12.65 -20.99
CA LEU A 286 12.41 11.62 -20.19
C LEU A 286 13.10 10.58 -21.08
N ASN A 287 14.01 9.82 -20.48
CA ASN A 287 14.69 8.73 -21.19
C ASN A 287 13.69 7.61 -21.45
N LEU A 288 13.33 7.43 -22.71
CA LEU A 288 12.36 6.43 -23.09
C LEU A 288 12.97 5.01 -22.98
N PRO A 289 12.39 4.09 -22.18
CA PRO A 289 12.90 2.73 -22.04
C PRO A 289 12.59 1.89 -23.29
N GLU A 290 13.13 0.66 -23.31
CA GLU A 290 12.83 -0.33 -24.34
C GLU A 290 11.33 -0.62 -24.37
N ASP A 291 10.81 -0.80 -25.59
CA ASP A 291 9.43 -1.21 -25.83
C ASP A 291 9.25 -2.67 -25.40
N LEU A 292 8.28 -2.94 -24.52
CA LEU A 292 8.09 -4.28 -23.98
C LEU A 292 7.45 -5.24 -24.99
N GLY A 293 6.71 -4.75 -25.98
CA GLY A 293 6.06 -5.57 -27.00
C GLY A 293 4.72 -4.99 -27.48
N SER A 294 4.02 -5.76 -28.32
CA SER A 294 2.71 -5.37 -28.83
C SER A 294 1.75 -6.55 -28.93
N SER A 295 0.49 -6.27 -29.18
CA SER A 295 -0.56 -7.27 -29.41
C SER A 295 -0.28 -8.26 -30.55
N GLU A 296 0.55 -7.91 -31.54
CA GLU A 296 0.98 -8.84 -32.61
C GLU A 296 2.32 -9.54 -32.31
N SER A 297 3.14 -8.97 -31.43
CA SER A 297 4.44 -9.52 -31.04
C SER A 297 4.66 -9.22 -29.56
N PRO A 298 4.11 -10.05 -28.66
CA PRO A 298 4.03 -9.71 -27.24
C PRO A 298 5.39 -9.61 -26.55
N ASN A 299 6.44 -10.24 -27.09
CA ASN A 299 7.83 -10.11 -26.60
C ASN A 299 7.92 -10.24 -25.05
N GLN A 300 8.30 -9.17 -24.35
CA GLN A 300 8.48 -9.15 -22.90
C GLN A 300 7.14 -9.15 -22.13
N LEU A 301 6.02 -8.88 -22.81
CA LEU A 301 4.68 -8.97 -22.22
C LEU A 301 4.23 -10.43 -22.04
N SER A 302 4.76 -11.38 -22.82
CA SER A 302 4.27 -12.78 -22.83
C SER A 302 4.28 -13.45 -21.45
N ARG A 303 5.34 -13.26 -20.65
CA ARG A 303 5.47 -13.93 -19.35
C ARG A 303 4.43 -13.42 -18.36
N VAL A 304 4.36 -12.11 -18.18
CA VAL A 304 3.45 -11.48 -17.21
C VAL A 304 1.97 -11.71 -17.57
N VAL A 305 1.59 -11.68 -18.86
CA VAL A 305 0.20 -11.96 -19.25
C VAL A 305 -0.18 -13.43 -19.02
N ASN A 306 0.74 -14.36 -19.22
CA ASN A 306 0.50 -15.78 -18.93
C ASN A 306 0.29 -15.99 -17.42
N ILE A 307 1.13 -15.39 -16.57
CA ILE A 307 0.96 -15.43 -15.11
C ILE A 307 -0.39 -14.83 -14.71
N ALA A 308 -0.67 -13.59 -15.14
CA ALA A 308 -1.89 -12.88 -14.78
C ALA A 308 -3.17 -13.59 -15.23
N SER A 309 -3.12 -14.34 -16.35
CA SER A 309 -4.27 -15.09 -16.86
C SER A 309 -4.75 -16.23 -15.95
N ASN A 310 -3.93 -16.64 -14.98
CA ASN A 310 -4.29 -17.66 -14.00
C ASN A 310 -5.06 -17.10 -12.79
N ILE A 311 -5.02 -15.79 -12.55
CA ILE A 311 -5.66 -15.14 -11.39
C ILE A 311 -7.15 -15.52 -11.25
N PRO A 312 -7.98 -15.50 -12.31
CA PRO A 312 -9.40 -15.87 -12.16
C PRO A 312 -9.62 -17.27 -11.63
N ASN A 313 -8.81 -18.25 -12.06
CA ASN A 313 -8.92 -19.63 -11.59
C ASN A 313 -8.49 -19.77 -10.12
N ILE A 314 -7.38 -19.13 -9.75
CA ILE A 314 -6.88 -19.13 -8.37
C ILE A 314 -7.91 -18.46 -7.44
N VAL A 315 -8.44 -17.29 -7.81
CA VAL A 315 -9.45 -16.58 -7.01
C VAL A 315 -10.73 -17.40 -6.88
N ASN A 316 -11.23 -18.01 -7.97
CA ASN A 316 -12.41 -18.88 -7.92
C ASN A 316 -12.20 -20.13 -7.04
N ARG A 317 -10.97 -20.65 -6.97
CA ARG A 317 -10.64 -21.76 -6.07
C ARG A 317 -10.63 -21.34 -4.61
N LEU A 318 -10.08 -20.17 -4.31
CA LEU A 318 -9.89 -19.67 -2.94
C LEU A 318 -11.15 -19.02 -2.36
N ILE A 319 -11.96 -18.37 -3.20
CA ILE A 319 -13.16 -17.62 -2.80
C ILE A 319 -14.26 -17.95 -3.81
N ASP A 320 -15.12 -18.91 -3.47
CA ASP A 320 -16.26 -19.26 -4.31
C ASP A 320 -17.31 -18.11 -4.23
N PRO A 321 -17.63 -17.46 -5.37
CA PRO A 321 -18.51 -16.28 -5.41
C PRO A 321 -19.97 -16.56 -5.03
N ILE A 322 -20.39 -17.83 -4.94
CA ILE A 322 -21.75 -18.21 -4.52
C ILE A 322 -21.81 -18.82 -3.13
N SER A 323 -20.65 -19.05 -2.51
CA SER A 323 -20.54 -19.61 -1.15
C SER A 323 -20.61 -18.54 -0.08
N THR A 324 -21.00 -18.90 1.14
CA THR A 324 -20.79 -18.03 2.30
C THR A 324 -19.39 -18.23 2.84
N ILE A 325 -18.69 -17.12 3.07
CA ILE A 325 -17.37 -17.08 3.69
C ILE A 325 -17.45 -16.14 4.89
N ASP A 326 -16.83 -16.51 6.00
CA ASP A 326 -16.68 -15.59 7.12
C ASP A 326 -15.41 -14.74 6.95
N THR A 327 -15.20 -13.78 7.86
CA THR A 327 -14.04 -12.89 7.83
C THR A 327 -12.71 -13.66 7.92
N SER A 328 -12.65 -14.74 8.71
CA SER A 328 -11.44 -15.55 8.88
C SER A 328 -11.08 -16.32 7.61
N GLY A 329 -12.08 -16.91 6.96
CA GLY A 329 -11.92 -17.58 5.67
C GLY A 329 -11.50 -16.60 4.58
N ALA A 330 -12.15 -15.42 4.51
CA ALA A 330 -11.78 -14.38 3.57
C ALA A 330 -10.32 -13.93 3.76
N GLN A 331 -9.89 -13.76 5.01
CA GLN A 331 -8.52 -13.41 5.37
C GLN A 331 -7.51 -14.49 4.94
N GLY A 332 -7.78 -15.76 5.28
CA GLY A 332 -6.91 -16.88 4.90
C GLY A 332 -6.78 -17.04 3.38
N SER A 333 -7.90 -16.94 2.66
CA SER A 333 -7.94 -17.01 1.19
C SER A 333 -7.24 -15.85 0.51
N ALA A 334 -7.45 -14.61 0.99
CA ALA A 334 -6.77 -13.44 0.44
C ALA A 334 -5.25 -13.50 0.69
N ARG A 335 -4.80 -13.93 1.87
CA ARG A 335 -3.39 -14.16 2.17
C ARG A 335 -2.74 -15.22 1.29
N ALA A 336 -3.45 -16.32 1.02
CA ALA A 336 -2.98 -17.36 0.11
C ALA A 336 -2.82 -16.82 -1.32
N LEU A 337 -3.80 -16.04 -1.80
CA LEU A 337 -3.70 -15.35 -3.09
C LEU A 337 -2.54 -14.35 -3.12
N GLU A 338 -2.37 -13.56 -2.05
CA GLU A 338 -1.34 -12.53 -1.95
C GLU A 338 0.06 -13.13 -2.01
N THR A 339 0.26 -14.37 -1.51
CA THR A 339 1.52 -15.10 -1.69
C THR A 339 1.89 -15.24 -3.16
N PHE A 340 0.93 -15.66 -3.99
CA PHE A 340 1.14 -15.81 -5.44
C PHE A 340 1.40 -14.45 -6.11
N VAL A 341 0.67 -13.42 -5.71
CA VAL A 341 0.82 -12.06 -6.26
C VAL A 341 2.19 -11.49 -5.90
N ILE A 342 2.60 -11.51 -4.63
CA ILE A 342 3.91 -11.03 -4.18
C ILE A 342 5.03 -11.79 -4.90
N LYS A 343 4.88 -13.10 -5.10
CA LYS A 343 5.86 -13.90 -5.84
C LYS A 343 5.96 -13.47 -7.30
N SER A 344 4.82 -13.15 -7.93
CA SER A 344 4.74 -12.70 -9.31
C SER A 344 5.34 -11.31 -9.53
N VAL A 345 5.05 -10.33 -8.66
CA VAL A 345 5.62 -8.97 -8.76
C VAL A 345 7.13 -8.95 -8.44
N ASN A 346 7.58 -9.88 -7.58
CA ASN A 346 8.99 -10.04 -7.29
C ASN A 346 9.76 -10.83 -8.36
N GLU A 347 9.11 -11.28 -9.45
CA GLU A 347 9.81 -11.97 -10.54
C GLU A 347 10.91 -11.07 -11.10
N GLY A 348 12.11 -11.63 -11.21
CA GLY A 348 13.26 -10.93 -11.75
C GLY A 348 13.23 -10.85 -13.29
N ARG A 349 14.38 -10.55 -13.88
CA ARG A 349 14.53 -10.57 -15.35
C ARG A 349 14.51 -11.98 -15.96
N ASN A 350 14.75 -13.01 -15.15
CA ASN A 350 14.69 -14.39 -15.57
C ASN A 350 13.40 -15.00 -15.05
N ASP A 351 12.72 -15.77 -15.89
CA ASP A 351 11.53 -16.53 -15.51
C ASP A 351 11.79 -17.36 -14.24
N ASP A 352 10.92 -17.19 -13.25
CA ASP A 352 10.95 -17.96 -12.02
C ASP A 352 9.98 -19.15 -12.12
N PRO A 353 10.48 -20.39 -12.29
CA PRO A 353 9.61 -21.56 -12.44
C PRO A 353 8.77 -21.85 -11.19
N SER A 354 9.12 -21.29 -10.03
CA SER A 354 8.32 -21.46 -8.82
C SER A 354 6.97 -20.73 -8.86
N ILE A 355 6.81 -19.75 -9.76
CA ILE A 355 5.51 -19.11 -10.01
C ILE A 355 4.59 -20.10 -10.75
N ASP A 356 5.11 -20.82 -11.73
CA ASP A 356 4.33 -21.83 -12.46
C ASP A 356 3.95 -22.99 -11.53
N ASN A 357 4.88 -23.43 -10.67
CA ASN A 357 4.59 -24.41 -9.63
C ASN A 357 3.48 -23.94 -8.67
N ALA A 358 3.47 -22.65 -8.29
CA ALA A 358 2.40 -22.10 -7.46
C ALA A 358 1.06 -22.09 -8.18
N VAL A 359 1.02 -21.75 -9.48
CA VAL A 359 -0.21 -21.88 -10.30
C VAL A 359 -0.71 -23.32 -10.28
N ASP A 360 0.17 -24.28 -10.53
CA ASP A 360 -0.18 -25.71 -10.51
C ASP A 360 -0.67 -26.13 -9.12
N PHE A 361 -0.03 -25.65 -8.05
CA PHE A 361 -0.45 -25.93 -6.67
C PHE A 361 -1.89 -25.49 -6.41
N PHE A 362 -2.23 -24.24 -6.74
CA PHE A 362 -3.56 -23.69 -6.49
C PHE A 362 -4.64 -24.24 -7.43
N THR A 363 -4.30 -24.54 -8.69
CA THR A 363 -5.30 -24.91 -9.72
C THR A 363 -5.51 -26.41 -9.87
N ASN A 364 -4.58 -27.25 -9.38
CA ASN A 364 -4.73 -28.70 -9.42
C ASN A 364 -5.74 -29.20 -8.38
N GLU A 365 -6.83 -29.82 -8.85
CA GLU A 365 -7.88 -30.37 -7.99
C GLU A 365 -7.36 -31.41 -6.98
N ALA A 366 -6.26 -32.10 -7.28
CA ALA A 366 -5.64 -33.06 -6.35
C ALA A 366 -5.11 -32.40 -5.07
N ASN A 367 -4.82 -31.10 -5.09
CA ASN A 367 -4.29 -30.34 -3.96
C ASN A 367 -5.40 -29.71 -3.10
N THR A 368 -6.67 -30.09 -3.30
CA THR A 368 -7.81 -29.47 -2.60
C THR A 368 -7.58 -29.39 -1.09
N THR A 369 -7.25 -30.51 -0.45
CA THR A 369 -7.00 -30.56 1.01
C THR A 369 -5.81 -29.69 1.44
N LEU A 370 -4.75 -29.61 0.62
CA LEU A 370 -3.56 -28.82 0.91
C LEU A 370 -3.85 -27.32 0.82
N VAL A 371 -4.61 -26.89 -0.19
CA VAL A 371 -5.08 -25.50 -0.32
C VAL A 371 -6.01 -25.12 0.84
N ASP A 372 -6.89 -26.03 1.26
CA ASP A 372 -7.77 -25.81 2.41
C ASP A 372 -6.97 -25.70 3.72
N ALA A 373 -5.92 -26.52 3.89
CA ALA A 373 -4.99 -26.41 5.02
C ALA A 373 -4.20 -25.09 5.02
N LEU A 374 -3.76 -24.63 3.84
CA LEU A 374 -3.05 -23.37 3.67
C LEU A 374 -3.91 -22.17 4.06
N THR A 375 -5.12 -22.09 3.51
CA THR A 375 -6.06 -21.00 3.84
C THR A 375 -6.43 -21.01 5.32
N SER A 376 -6.64 -22.19 5.92
CA SER A 376 -6.87 -22.34 7.36
C SER A 376 -5.68 -21.84 8.19
N ALA A 377 -4.45 -22.24 7.84
CA ALA A 377 -3.24 -21.82 8.55
C ALA A 377 -3.02 -20.29 8.50
N LEU A 378 -3.36 -19.67 7.36
CA LEU A 378 -3.23 -18.24 7.13
C LEU A 378 -4.35 -17.39 7.75
N SER A 379 -5.48 -17.98 8.12
CA SER A 379 -6.63 -17.26 8.71
C SER A 379 -6.34 -16.68 10.10
N GLY A 380 -5.35 -17.22 10.82
CA GLY A 380 -5.03 -16.81 12.19
C GLY A 380 -4.19 -15.53 12.30
N GLU A 381 -4.12 -14.97 13.51
CA GLU A 381 -3.29 -13.78 13.81
C GLU A 381 -1.79 -13.99 13.54
N ARG A 382 -1.33 -15.25 13.55
CA ARG A 382 0.07 -15.62 13.26
C ARG A 382 0.31 -15.97 11.79
N GLY A 383 -0.70 -15.88 10.92
CA GLY A 383 -0.52 -16.13 9.49
C GLY A 383 0.54 -15.20 8.91
N ASP A 384 1.52 -15.74 8.21
CA ASP A 384 2.63 -14.99 7.60
C ASP A 384 2.95 -15.52 6.20
N LEU A 385 3.32 -14.61 5.31
CA LEU A 385 3.57 -14.92 3.90
C LEU A 385 5.06 -15.05 3.58
N SER A 386 5.96 -14.68 4.50
CA SER A 386 7.38 -14.48 4.17
C SER A 386 8.06 -15.77 3.70
N ALA A 387 7.80 -16.88 4.40
CA ALA A 387 8.33 -18.18 4.02
C ALA A 387 7.63 -18.74 2.78
N LEU A 388 6.32 -18.50 2.63
CA LEU A 388 5.56 -18.93 1.45
C LEU A 388 6.04 -18.25 0.16
N VAL A 389 6.27 -16.93 0.18
CA VAL A 389 6.78 -16.16 -0.97
C VAL A 389 8.14 -16.68 -1.43
N SER A 390 8.96 -17.15 -0.48
CA SER A 390 10.29 -17.69 -0.73
C SER A 390 10.30 -19.18 -1.12
N ASN A 391 9.17 -19.88 -0.98
CA ASN A 391 9.03 -21.30 -1.30
C ASN A 391 8.98 -21.53 -2.83
N ASP A 392 9.37 -22.73 -3.28
CA ASP A 392 9.41 -23.06 -4.70
C ASP A 392 8.15 -23.78 -5.23
N PHE A 393 7.22 -24.14 -4.35
CA PHE A 393 5.97 -24.87 -4.59
C PHE A 393 6.15 -26.19 -5.37
N SER A 394 7.35 -26.75 -5.37
CA SER A 394 7.66 -27.97 -6.10
C SER A 394 7.13 -29.21 -5.35
N GLY A 395 6.97 -30.34 -6.04
CA GLY A 395 6.28 -31.53 -5.50
C GLY A 395 6.94 -32.25 -4.31
N SER A 396 8.01 -31.71 -3.72
CA SER A 396 8.52 -32.12 -2.40
C SER A 396 8.11 -31.19 -1.26
N ASP A 397 7.60 -30.00 -1.60
CA ASP A 397 7.23 -28.95 -0.66
C ASP A 397 5.70 -28.83 -0.65
N PHE A 398 5.12 -28.64 0.54
CA PHE A 398 3.67 -28.56 0.72
C PHE A 398 2.94 -29.83 0.28
N ASP A 399 3.58 -31.00 0.45
CA ASP A 399 2.94 -32.29 0.22
C ASP A 399 2.13 -32.80 1.44
N SER A 400 2.19 -32.05 2.55
CA SER A 400 1.55 -32.35 3.83
C SER A 400 1.03 -31.09 4.55
N GLU A 401 0.02 -31.27 5.41
CA GLU A 401 -0.51 -30.18 6.23
C GLU A 401 0.52 -29.65 7.24
N GLU A 402 1.42 -30.51 7.72
CA GLU A 402 2.47 -30.12 8.66
C GLU A 402 3.45 -29.11 8.07
N GLU A 403 3.91 -29.33 6.83
CA GLU A 403 4.80 -28.40 6.13
C GLU A 403 4.12 -27.06 5.86
N ILE A 404 2.86 -27.11 5.41
CA ILE A 404 2.04 -25.92 5.17
C ILE A 404 1.90 -25.10 6.46
N ASN A 405 1.58 -25.75 7.59
CA ASN A 405 1.44 -25.07 8.86
C ASN A 405 2.75 -24.42 9.34
N GLN A 406 3.89 -25.04 9.06
CA GLN A 406 5.20 -24.49 9.43
C GLN A 406 5.57 -23.27 8.57
N ALA A 407 5.26 -23.28 7.27
CA ALA A 407 5.61 -22.19 6.38
C ALA A 407 4.61 -21.02 6.39
N SER A 408 3.35 -21.27 6.76
CA SER A 408 2.28 -20.26 6.69
C SER A 408 2.11 -19.45 7.97
N ARG A 409 3.01 -19.60 8.94
CA ARG A 409 2.87 -19.01 10.27
C ARG A 409 4.18 -18.42 10.73
N LEU A 410 4.09 -17.34 11.52
CA LEU A 410 5.24 -16.80 12.25
C LEU A 410 5.84 -17.89 13.15
N ASP A 411 7.17 -17.89 13.21
CA ASP A 411 7.97 -18.74 14.10
C ASP A 411 7.42 -18.71 15.54
N ASP A 412 7.34 -19.86 16.21
CA ASP A 412 6.77 -19.98 17.57
C ASP A 412 7.41 -19.02 18.60
N SER A 413 8.66 -18.59 18.38
CA SER A 413 9.32 -17.56 19.17
C SER A 413 8.75 -16.15 18.99
N ALA A 414 8.09 -15.86 17.86
CA ALA A 414 7.45 -14.57 17.59
C ALA A 414 6.34 -14.32 18.60
N GLN A 415 6.51 -13.27 19.39
CA GLN A 415 5.50 -12.77 20.33
C GLN A 415 4.83 -11.52 19.75
N PRO A 416 3.52 -11.34 19.96
CA PRO A 416 2.86 -10.11 19.55
C PRO A 416 3.43 -8.92 20.34
N LEU A 417 3.50 -7.78 19.68
CA LEU A 417 3.86 -6.52 20.32
C LEU A 417 2.68 -6.10 21.21
N SER A 418 2.98 -5.78 22.46
CA SER A 418 1.99 -5.40 23.47
C SER A 418 2.59 -4.40 24.44
N LEU A 419 1.73 -3.62 25.11
CA LEU A 419 2.14 -2.64 26.12
C LEU A 419 3.25 -1.69 25.62
N LEU A 420 3.13 -1.22 24.38
CA LEU A 420 4.16 -0.38 23.74
C LEU A 420 4.37 0.94 24.47
N ALA A 421 3.32 1.54 25.06
CA ALA A 421 3.45 2.78 25.81
C ALA A 421 4.51 2.67 26.93
N GLY A 422 5.51 3.54 26.89
CA GLY A 422 6.65 3.54 27.81
C GLY A 422 7.75 2.54 27.46
N ARG A 423 7.76 2.00 26.24
CA ARG A 423 8.77 1.07 25.75
C ARG A 423 9.70 1.70 24.71
N THR A 424 10.92 1.18 24.69
CA THR A 424 11.92 1.48 23.68
C THR A 424 12.23 0.24 22.85
N LEU A 425 12.32 0.40 21.53
CA LEU A 425 12.72 -0.64 20.59
C LEU A 425 13.85 -0.11 19.71
N LYS A 426 15.03 -0.73 19.80
CA LYS A 426 16.15 -0.44 18.91
C LYS A 426 16.28 -1.54 17.87
N VAL A 427 16.24 -1.18 16.58
CA VAL A 427 16.41 -2.11 15.46
C VAL A 427 17.54 -1.66 14.56
N SER A 428 18.25 -2.62 13.98
CA SER A 428 19.38 -2.37 13.08
C SER A 428 19.34 -3.29 11.87
N GLU A 429 19.75 -2.77 10.72
CA GLU A 429 20.16 -3.60 9.58
C GLU A 429 21.58 -4.10 9.84
N LEU A 430 21.82 -5.41 9.68
CA LEU A 430 23.11 -6.03 9.98
C LEU A 430 24.05 -6.11 8.77
N ASP A 431 23.53 -5.88 7.56
CA ASP A 431 24.38 -5.70 6.38
C ASP A 431 24.99 -4.30 6.41
N LEU A 432 26.31 -4.24 6.63
CA LEU A 432 27.07 -2.98 6.69
C LEU A 432 27.67 -2.59 5.32
N GLY A 433 27.26 -3.28 4.26
CA GLY A 433 27.80 -3.08 2.92
C GLY A 433 29.25 -3.56 2.81
N SER A 434 30.02 -2.92 1.93
CA SER A 434 31.39 -3.33 1.62
C SER A 434 32.33 -2.13 1.55
N ALA A 435 33.44 -2.21 2.27
CA ALA A 435 34.53 -1.22 2.16
C ALA A 435 35.32 -1.41 0.84
N PRO A 436 35.98 -0.37 0.31
CA PRO A 436 36.07 0.99 0.83
C PRO A 436 34.95 1.93 0.38
N ASN A 437 34.14 1.50 -0.60
CA ASN A 437 33.04 2.25 -1.20
C ASN A 437 31.80 1.35 -1.17
N ASN A 438 30.65 1.90 -0.76
CA ASN A 438 29.40 1.17 -0.50
C ASN A 438 29.25 0.65 0.93
N LEU A 439 29.70 1.44 1.91
CA LEU A 439 29.38 1.20 3.32
C LEU A 439 27.91 1.56 3.59
N LYS A 440 27.28 0.75 4.44
CA LYS A 440 25.91 0.93 4.92
C LYS A 440 25.86 0.90 6.43
N ASP A 441 24.97 1.67 7.03
CA ASP A 441 24.71 1.64 8.47
C ASP A 441 23.36 2.28 8.80
N SER A 442 22.33 1.43 8.91
CA SER A 442 20.96 1.84 9.22
C SER A 442 20.54 1.35 10.59
N GLU A 443 20.10 2.27 11.45
CA GLU A 443 19.58 1.98 12.79
C GLU A 443 18.42 2.90 13.12
N VAL A 444 17.39 2.36 13.77
CA VAL A 444 16.25 3.14 14.30
C VAL A 444 16.00 2.77 15.74
N GLU A 445 15.83 3.76 16.60
CA GLU A 445 15.47 3.58 18.00
C GLU A 445 14.17 4.32 18.29
N PHE A 446 13.11 3.57 18.57
CA PHE A 446 11.77 4.09 18.85
C PHE A 446 11.55 4.25 20.34
N TYR A 447 10.87 5.32 20.73
CA TYR A 447 10.43 5.63 22.09
C TYR A 447 8.93 5.84 22.08
N PHE A 448 8.18 4.79 22.40
CA PHE A 448 6.72 4.79 22.36
C PHE A 448 6.16 5.44 23.62
N THR A 449 5.30 6.43 23.43
CA THR A 449 4.63 7.19 24.50
C THR A 449 3.11 7.03 24.39
N GLY A 450 2.43 7.12 25.52
CA GLY A 450 0.98 6.94 25.61
C GLY A 450 0.56 6.59 27.02
N ASP A 451 -0.75 6.49 27.23
CA ASP A 451 -1.31 5.99 28.48
C ASP A 451 -0.95 4.52 28.69
N THR A 452 -0.94 4.08 29.95
CA THR A 452 -0.75 2.67 30.28
C THR A 452 -1.83 1.85 29.58
N ASP A 453 -1.38 0.84 28.82
CA ASP A 453 -2.20 -0.04 27.99
C ASP A 453 -2.88 0.59 26.75
N ALA A 454 -2.45 1.78 26.33
CA ALA A 454 -2.95 2.36 25.09
C ALA A 454 -2.68 1.44 23.89
N ILE A 455 -3.62 1.41 22.93
CA ILE A 455 -3.46 0.71 21.64
C ILE A 455 -2.98 1.64 20.51
N SER A 456 -2.83 2.91 20.82
CA SER A 456 -2.24 3.94 19.96
C SER A 456 -1.60 5.04 20.82
N GLY A 457 -0.71 5.83 20.23
CA GLY A 457 -0.03 6.90 20.95
C GLY A 457 0.93 7.68 20.07
N GLN A 458 1.83 8.42 20.71
CA GLN A 458 2.90 9.16 20.04
C GLN A 458 4.21 8.42 20.19
N PHE A 459 5.16 8.64 19.29
CA PHE A 459 6.54 8.22 19.50
C PHE A 459 7.50 9.34 19.14
N THR A 460 8.68 9.26 19.74
CA THR A 460 9.89 9.94 19.28
C THR A 460 10.87 8.87 18.84
N SER A 461 11.70 9.14 17.84
CA SER A 461 12.68 8.18 17.35
C SER A 461 14.00 8.86 16.97
N CYS A 462 15.09 8.12 17.15
CA CYS A 462 16.37 8.42 16.52
C CYS A 462 16.53 7.56 15.29
N VAL A 463 16.82 8.19 14.14
CA VAL A 463 17.00 7.52 12.85
C VAL A 463 18.39 7.81 12.33
N LYS A 464 19.18 6.76 12.12
CA LYS A 464 20.44 6.80 11.37
C LYS A 464 20.25 6.02 10.08
N PHE A 465 20.63 6.65 8.97
CA PHE A 465 20.59 6.04 7.66
C PHE A 465 21.85 6.42 6.90
N ILE A 466 22.71 5.42 6.67
CA ILE A 466 23.93 5.57 5.88
C ILE A 466 23.87 4.53 4.77
N ASP A 467 23.89 4.98 3.52
CA ASP A 467 23.98 4.15 2.34
C ASP A 467 24.98 4.73 1.33
N GLY A 468 25.68 3.83 0.65
CA GLY A 468 26.67 4.17 -0.38
C GLY A 468 27.90 4.94 0.11
N ALA A 469 28.17 4.97 1.42
CA ALA A 469 29.23 5.80 1.98
C ALA A 469 30.64 5.31 1.64
N SER A 470 31.59 6.24 1.62
CA SER A 470 33.02 5.97 1.48
C SER A 470 33.70 5.96 2.84
N THR A 471 34.75 5.15 2.98
CA THR A 471 35.64 5.14 4.17
C THR A 471 36.31 6.49 4.49
N ASP A 472 36.28 7.47 3.57
CA ASP A 472 36.76 8.84 3.84
C ASP A 472 35.73 9.74 4.54
N GLY A 473 34.55 9.21 4.86
CA GLY A 473 33.47 9.91 5.53
C GLY A 473 32.54 10.70 4.61
N THR A 474 32.74 10.63 3.29
CA THR A 474 31.80 11.19 2.31
C THR A 474 30.49 10.42 2.36
N LEU A 475 29.40 11.16 2.61
CA LEU A 475 28.04 10.67 2.55
C LEU A 475 27.40 11.05 1.21
N GLY A 476 26.61 10.15 0.63
CA GLY A 476 25.66 10.50 -0.43
C GLY A 476 24.52 11.39 0.10
N GLU A 477 23.72 11.94 -0.80
CA GLU A 477 22.50 12.68 -0.45
C GLU A 477 21.51 11.79 0.32
N GLY A 478 20.72 12.38 1.23
CA GLY A 478 19.71 11.67 2.03
C GLY A 478 20.24 10.92 3.25
N ASN A 479 21.56 10.83 3.43
CA ASN A 479 22.16 10.19 4.61
C ASN A 479 21.97 11.03 5.89
N SER A 480 21.70 10.32 6.99
CA SER A 480 21.54 10.85 8.34
C SER A 480 22.48 10.12 9.30
N ARG A 481 23.12 10.86 10.20
CA ARG A 481 23.96 10.31 11.29
C ARG A 481 23.21 10.13 12.61
N GLY A 482 21.94 10.54 12.66
CA GLY A 482 21.14 10.57 13.88
C GLY A 482 20.17 11.75 13.86
N GLU A 483 19.01 11.56 13.25
CA GLU A 483 17.95 12.56 13.17
C GLU A 483 16.85 12.25 14.18
N LEU A 484 16.36 13.29 14.88
CA LEU A 484 15.22 13.18 15.76
C LEU A 484 13.93 13.30 14.95
N VAL A 485 13.11 12.25 15.01
CA VAL A 485 11.85 12.18 14.28
C VAL A 485 10.71 11.93 15.26
N ASN A 486 9.53 12.47 14.98
CA ASN A 486 8.34 12.25 15.80
C ASN A 486 7.22 11.65 14.97
N GLY A 487 6.24 11.08 15.63
CA GLY A 487 5.09 10.53 14.94
C GLY A 487 4.07 9.90 15.86
N TYR A 488 3.18 9.13 15.24
CA TYR A 488 2.09 8.41 15.89
C TYR A 488 2.21 6.91 15.61
N TRP A 489 1.83 6.09 16.58
CA TRP A 489 1.77 4.65 16.42
C TRP A 489 0.38 4.12 16.76
N SER A 490 0.01 2.99 16.17
CA SER A 490 -1.20 2.26 16.55
C SER A 490 -1.07 0.77 16.25
N MET A 491 -1.60 -0.06 17.14
CA MET A 491 -1.63 -1.52 16.98
C MET A 491 -2.81 -1.92 16.10
N LEU A 492 -2.52 -2.64 15.03
CA LEU A 492 -3.53 -3.08 14.07
C LEU A 492 -4.33 -4.27 14.61
N GLY A 493 -5.65 -4.24 14.47
CA GLY A 493 -6.54 -5.29 15.00
C GLY A 493 -6.63 -5.35 16.53
N ALA A 494 -5.89 -4.49 17.25
CA ALA A 494 -5.99 -4.39 18.69
C ALA A 494 -7.28 -3.66 19.10
N SER A 495 -7.83 -4.05 20.23
CA SER A 495 -9.02 -3.45 20.85
C SER A 495 -8.80 -3.23 22.34
N SER A 496 -9.79 -2.68 23.04
CA SER A 496 -9.76 -2.59 24.50
C SER A 496 -9.59 -3.96 25.16
N ASP A 497 -10.08 -5.01 24.50
CA ASP A 497 -10.18 -6.38 25.02
C ASP A 497 -9.01 -7.26 24.55
N ASN A 498 -8.40 -6.94 23.40
CA ASN A 498 -7.18 -7.57 22.89
C ASN A 498 -6.11 -6.49 22.61
N ARG A 499 -5.19 -6.28 23.56
CA ARG A 499 -4.18 -5.21 23.52
C ARG A 499 -2.83 -5.66 22.98
N SER A 500 -2.84 -6.66 22.13
CA SER A 500 -1.67 -7.26 21.50
C SER A 500 -1.87 -7.25 20.00
N SER A 501 -0.78 -7.03 19.25
CA SER A 501 -0.83 -7.11 17.79
C SER A 501 0.47 -7.61 17.20
N PHE A 502 0.36 -8.34 16.09
CA PHE A 502 1.48 -8.70 15.23
C PHE A 502 1.78 -7.62 14.18
N SER A 503 1.16 -6.45 14.28
CA SER A 503 1.33 -5.35 13.33
C SER A 503 1.15 -4.00 14.01
N VAL A 504 2.19 -3.17 13.97
CA VAL A 504 2.17 -1.80 14.49
C VAL A 504 2.34 -0.86 13.33
N LEU A 505 1.33 -0.02 13.09
CA LEU A 505 1.38 1.04 12.10
C LEU A 505 2.05 2.27 12.70
N LEU A 506 2.93 2.90 11.94
CA LEU A 506 3.64 4.12 12.27
C LEU A 506 3.31 5.20 11.26
N THR A 507 3.02 6.40 11.76
CA THR A 507 2.89 7.62 10.97
C THR A 507 4.02 8.55 11.40
N ILE A 508 4.98 8.75 10.53
CA ILE A 508 6.24 9.46 10.79
C ILE A 508 6.13 10.86 10.22
N GLU A 509 6.36 11.90 11.03
CA GLU A 509 6.42 13.28 10.58
C GLU A 509 7.88 13.73 10.46
N PHE A 510 8.32 14.01 9.23
CA PHE A 510 9.70 14.43 8.98
C PHE A 510 9.74 15.54 7.92
N LEU A 511 10.38 16.66 8.26
CA LEU A 511 10.54 17.85 7.39
C LEU A 511 9.24 18.38 6.77
N GLY A 512 8.10 18.22 7.47
CA GLY A 512 6.79 18.65 7.00
C GLY A 512 6.11 17.68 6.03
N ALA A 513 6.72 16.53 5.77
CA ALA A 513 6.11 15.39 5.10
C ALA A 513 5.67 14.33 6.13
N THR A 514 4.68 13.53 5.73
CA THR A 514 4.16 12.41 6.52
C THR A 514 4.44 11.12 5.77
N TYR A 515 5.08 10.16 6.45
CA TYR A 515 5.39 8.84 5.94
C TYR A 515 4.64 7.79 6.74
N GLN A 516 4.34 6.65 6.11
CA GLN A 516 3.67 5.53 6.75
C GLN A 516 4.61 4.33 6.74
N ALA A 517 4.61 3.57 7.83
CA ALA A 517 5.43 2.38 7.99
C ALA A 517 4.71 1.32 8.85
N ILE A 518 5.17 0.07 8.78
CA ILE A 518 4.66 -1.04 9.60
C ILE A 518 5.82 -1.81 10.25
N LEU A 519 5.64 -2.19 11.52
CA LEU A 519 6.49 -3.12 12.25
C LEU A 519 5.73 -4.42 12.51
N LYS A 520 6.35 -5.56 12.21
CA LYS A 520 5.83 -6.90 12.53
C LYS A 520 6.91 -7.75 13.20
N PRO A 521 6.64 -8.41 14.33
CA PRO A 521 7.60 -9.36 14.91
C PRO A 521 7.76 -10.58 14.00
N ASN A 522 8.98 -11.11 13.90
CA ASN A 522 9.34 -12.22 13.01
C ASN A 522 10.20 -13.29 13.72
N GLY A 523 9.95 -13.49 15.01
CA GLY A 523 10.65 -14.47 15.85
C GLY A 523 12.11 -14.08 16.12
N THR A 524 12.96 -15.06 16.40
CA THR A 524 14.37 -14.82 16.72
C THR A 524 15.32 -15.38 15.65
N ALA A 525 16.57 -14.89 15.64
CA ALA A 525 17.66 -15.44 14.85
C ALA A 525 18.98 -15.33 15.61
N THR A 526 19.84 -16.35 15.48
CA THR A 526 21.21 -16.31 16.01
C THR A 526 22.19 -15.95 14.88
N ILE A 527 22.87 -14.83 15.02
CA ILE A 527 23.89 -14.33 14.08
C ILE A 527 25.18 -14.11 14.84
N ALA A 528 26.27 -14.75 14.40
CA ALA A 528 27.57 -14.67 15.05
C ALA A 528 27.54 -14.92 16.58
N ASN A 529 26.79 -15.93 17.03
CA ASN A 529 26.56 -16.31 18.44
C ASN A 529 25.80 -15.27 19.28
N THR A 530 25.18 -14.26 18.67
CA THR A 530 24.28 -13.33 19.33
C THR A 530 22.86 -13.64 18.88
N GLU A 531 21.94 -13.79 19.82
CA GLU A 531 20.52 -13.94 19.54
C GLU A 531 19.91 -12.54 19.35
N TYR A 532 19.08 -12.40 18.32
CA TYR A 532 18.35 -11.19 17.99
C TYR A 532 16.87 -11.50 17.86
N GLU A 533 16.02 -10.60 18.33
CA GLU A 533 14.64 -10.52 17.84
C GLU A 533 14.65 -9.97 16.41
N ARG A 534 13.98 -10.66 15.50
CA ARG A 534 13.74 -10.20 14.13
C ARG A 534 12.45 -9.42 14.08
N ILE A 535 12.49 -8.25 13.46
CA ILE A 535 11.34 -7.39 13.19
C ILE A 535 11.29 -7.16 11.69
N ARG A 536 10.20 -7.54 11.02
CA ARG A 536 9.92 -7.03 9.67
C ARG A 536 9.53 -5.57 9.81
N PHE A 537 10.30 -4.69 9.20
CA PHE A 537 10.08 -3.25 9.24
C PHE A 537 10.02 -2.74 7.81
N ASP A 538 8.94 -2.02 7.50
CA ASP A 538 8.83 -1.19 6.31
C ASP A 538 9.62 0.10 6.54
N PHE A 539 10.77 0.19 5.90
CA PHE A 539 11.61 1.38 5.91
C PHE A 539 11.85 1.81 4.48
N ASP A 540 11.37 3.00 4.13
CA ASP A 540 11.43 3.55 2.76
C ASP A 540 10.66 2.70 1.72
N GLY A 541 9.48 2.20 2.09
CA GLY A 541 8.65 1.36 1.20
C GLY A 541 9.18 -0.06 0.99
N GLU A 542 10.31 -0.39 1.63
CA GLU A 542 10.90 -1.72 1.59
C GLU A 542 10.69 -2.45 2.92
N ILE A 543 9.96 -3.57 2.86
CA ILE A 543 9.85 -4.46 4.02
C ILE A 543 11.07 -5.39 4.08
N LYS A 544 11.88 -5.21 5.11
CA LYS A 544 13.07 -6.04 5.37
C LYS A 544 13.09 -6.57 6.79
N ASN A 545 13.91 -7.59 7.03
CA ASN A 545 14.19 -8.07 8.39
C ASN A 545 15.25 -7.16 9.03
N TRP A 546 14.84 -6.52 10.13
CA TRP A 546 15.70 -5.77 11.03
C TRP A 546 15.87 -6.54 12.34
N TYR A 547 16.92 -6.21 13.08
CA TYR A 547 17.34 -7.00 14.23
C TYR A 547 17.44 -6.14 15.48
N SER A 548 16.87 -6.62 16.58
CA SER A 548 17.00 -6.04 17.92
C SER A 548 17.71 -7.02 18.83
N VAL A 549 18.76 -6.57 19.52
CA VAL A 549 19.47 -7.39 20.52
C VAL A 549 18.65 -7.53 21.80
N ASP A 550 18.04 -6.42 22.24
CA ASP A 550 17.39 -6.32 23.54
C ASP A 550 15.86 -6.45 23.48
N GLY A 551 15.30 -6.53 22.27
CA GLY A 551 13.86 -6.50 22.04
C GLY A 551 13.21 -5.20 22.51
N LEU A 552 12.00 -5.32 23.06
CA LEU A 552 11.31 -4.21 23.74
C LEU A 552 11.82 -4.05 25.17
N THR A 553 12.34 -2.86 25.48
CA THR A 553 12.83 -2.51 26.83
C THR A 553 12.00 -1.38 27.44
N THR A 554 12.13 -1.16 28.76
CA THR A 554 11.49 -0.01 29.41
C THR A 554 12.21 1.28 29.02
N THR A 555 11.47 2.31 28.62
CA THR A 555 12.05 3.62 28.32
C THR A 555 12.62 4.26 29.58
N GLU A 556 13.92 4.58 29.57
CA GLU A 556 14.56 5.36 30.64
C GLU A 556 14.50 6.87 30.36
N VAL A 557 15.08 7.30 29.22
CA VAL A 557 15.16 8.71 28.81
C VAL A 557 15.01 8.80 27.29
N ALA A 558 14.00 9.51 26.82
CA ALA A 558 13.79 9.80 25.40
C ALA A 558 14.78 10.88 24.89
N PRO A 559 15.19 10.82 23.61
CA PRO A 559 16.06 11.82 22.99
C PRO A 559 15.33 13.15 22.83
N THR A 560 16.07 14.26 22.87
CA THR A 560 15.51 15.62 22.77
C THR A 560 16.11 16.45 21.65
N SER A 561 17.15 15.93 20.98
CA SER A 561 17.83 16.61 19.88
C SER A 561 18.50 15.62 18.92
N ASN A 562 18.83 16.07 17.71
CA ASN A 562 19.64 15.30 16.75
C ASN A 562 20.99 14.91 17.36
N THR A 563 21.62 15.80 18.14
CA THR A 563 22.89 15.49 18.82
C THR A 563 22.75 14.33 19.83
N ASP A 564 21.61 14.24 20.53
CA ASP A 564 21.33 13.08 21.38
C ASP A 564 21.21 11.80 20.53
N CYS A 565 20.57 11.89 19.37
CA CYS A 565 20.40 10.77 18.46
C CYS A 565 21.72 10.29 17.84
N GLU A 566 22.58 11.19 17.38
CA GLU A 566 23.93 10.85 16.90
C GLU A 566 24.75 10.14 18.00
N THR A 567 24.59 10.56 19.25
CA THR A 567 25.29 9.93 20.39
C THR A 567 24.77 8.52 20.67
N ARG A 568 23.47 8.28 20.49
CA ARG A 568 22.81 6.99 20.74
C ARG A 568 23.00 5.97 19.61
N LEU A 569 23.19 6.44 18.39
CA LEU A 569 23.36 5.63 17.19
C LEU A 569 24.78 5.78 16.60
N PRO A 570 25.84 5.46 17.36
CA PRO A 570 27.21 5.64 16.86
C PRO A 570 27.45 4.81 15.60
N SER A 571 28.25 5.34 14.68
CA SER A 571 28.62 4.70 13.42
C SER A 571 29.26 3.32 13.65
N ARG A 572 28.68 2.28 13.05
CA ARG A 572 29.20 0.90 13.06
C ARG A 572 30.24 0.66 11.97
N VAL A 573 30.34 1.59 11.02
CA VAL A 573 31.32 1.56 9.91
C VAL A 573 32.46 2.57 10.06
N GLY A 574 32.54 3.26 11.20
CA GLY A 574 33.70 4.07 11.58
C GLY A 574 33.81 5.43 10.88
N ILE A 575 32.70 5.93 10.32
CA ILE A 575 32.60 7.24 9.68
C ILE A 575 31.82 8.26 10.48
#